data_AF-A0ABD6EGV6-F1
#
_entry.id   AF-A0ABD6EGV6-F1
#
_cell.length_a   1.000
_cell.length_b   1.000
_cell.length_c   1.000
_cell.angle_alpha   90.00
_cell.angle_beta   90.00
_cell.angle_gamma   90.00
#
_symmetry.space_group_name_H-M   'P 1'
#
loop_
_entity.id
_entity.type
_entity.pdbx_description
1 polymer ?
#
loop_
_entity_poly.entity_id
_entity_poly.type
_entity_poly.pdbx_seq_one_letter_code
_entity_poly.pdbx_strand_id
1 'polypeptide(L)' 'MPAYIALLILFVAPPSLQSEETKKNTITELGSGRGFGNDIAWIEFGNALATANEENKPIFLVIHNSWCGACQS' A
#
# COMPACT_ATOMS: atom_id res chain seq x y z
N MET A 1 -10.08 -40.00 -23.94
CA MET A 1 -11.08 -39.49 -22.97
C MET A 1 -10.47 -38.75 -21.76
N PRO A 2 -9.41 -37.93 -21.91
CA PRO A 2 -9.14 -36.83 -20.95
C PRO A 2 -9.29 -35.42 -21.55
N ALA A 3 -9.31 -35.31 -22.89
CA ALA A 3 -9.36 -34.01 -23.58
C ALA A 3 -10.68 -33.24 -23.36
N TYR A 4 -11.82 -33.94 -23.19
CA TYR A 4 -13.12 -33.29 -23.00
C TYR A 4 -13.30 -32.74 -21.58
N ILE A 5 -12.63 -33.35 -20.59
CA ILE A 5 -12.65 -32.89 -19.20
C ILE A 5 -11.86 -31.57 -19.06
N ALA A 6 -10.73 -31.44 -19.77
CA ALA A 6 -9.95 -30.19 -19.82
C ALA A 6 -10.73 -29.03 -20.49
N LEU A 7 -11.57 -29.34 -21.49
CA LEU A 7 -12.35 -28.32 -22.21
C LEU A 7 -13.52 -27.75 -21.38
N LEU A 8 -14.07 -28.54 -20.46
CA LEU A 8 -15.15 -28.09 -19.56
C LEU A 8 -14.65 -27.20 -18.41
N ILE A 9 -13.40 -27.36 -17.97
CA ILE A 9 -12.81 -26.56 -16.89
C ILE A 9 -12.55 -25.10 -17.34
N LEU A 10 -12.35 -24.86 -18.64
CA LEU A 10 -12.13 -23.50 -19.17
C LEU A 10 -13.43 -22.69 -19.34
N PHE A 11 -14.61 -23.31 -19.39
CA PHE A 11 -15.89 -22.62 -19.59
C PHE A 11 -16.61 -22.27 -18.28
N VAL A 12 -16.22 -22.87 -17.15
CA VAL A 12 -16.83 -22.64 -15.81
C VAL A 12 -15.82 -22.01 -14.84
N ALA A 13 -14.69 -21.48 -15.32
CA ALA A 13 -13.94 -20.54 -14.49
C ALA A 13 -14.79 -19.26 -14.41
N PRO A 14 -15.44 -18.97 -13.27
CA PRO A 14 -16.04 -17.66 -13.12
C PRO A 14 -14.93 -16.62 -13.32
N PRO A 15 -15.22 -15.44 -13.89
CA PRO A 15 -14.26 -14.33 -13.98
C PRO A 15 -13.79 -13.81 -12.60
N SER A 16 -14.05 -14.55 -11.53
CA SER A 16 -13.69 -14.30 -10.14
C SER A 16 -12.27 -14.76 -9.77
N LEU A 17 -11.56 -15.47 -10.66
CA LEU A 17 -10.13 -15.76 -10.48
C LEU A 17 -9.24 -14.78 -11.26
N GLN A 18 -9.68 -13.54 -11.41
CA GLN A 18 -8.74 -12.43 -11.25
C GLN A 18 -8.27 -12.50 -9.79
N SER A 19 -7.19 -13.26 -9.60
CA SER A 19 -6.26 -13.13 -8.50
C SER A 19 -6.27 -11.70 -7.98
N GLU A 20 -6.46 -11.60 -6.69
CA GLU A 20 -6.28 -10.44 -5.83
C GLU A 20 -4.80 -10.00 -5.84
N GLU A 21 -4.22 -9.77 -7.00
CA GLU A 21 -2.84 -9.31 -7.18
C GLU A 21 -2.83 -8.19 -8.24
N THR A 22 -3.52 -7.13 -7.90
CA THR A 22 -3.13 -5.79 -8.33
C THR A 22 -3.27 -4.87 -7.12
N LYS A 23 -2.63 -5.24 -6.00
CA LYS A 23 -2.01 -4.22 -5.14
C LYS A 23 -0.86 -3.66 -5.97
N LYS A 24 -1.25 -2.86 -6.97
CA LYS A 24 -0.39 -1.98 -7.74
C LYS A 24 0.32 -1.15 -6.68
N ASN A 25 1.52 -1.61 -6.35
CA ASN A 25 2.78 -0.90 -6.21
C ASN A 25 2.82 0.40 -7.03
N THR A 26 1.84 1.24 -6.77
CA THR A 26 2.01 2.65 -6.61
C THR A 26 2.77 2.70 -5.31
N ILE A 27 4.10 2.67 -5.41
CA ILE A 27 4.89 3.53 -4.52
C ILE A 27 4.35 4.91 -4.88
N THR A 28 3.21 5.25 -4.28
CA THR A 28 2.64 6.59 -4.32
C THR A 28 3.69 7.36 -3.57
N GLU A 29 4.60 7.98 -4.33
CA GLU A 29 5.46 9.08 -3.91
C GLU A 29 5.69 9.04 -2.40
N LEU A 30 6.56 8.14 -1.91
CA LEU A 30 6.94 8.05 -0.49
C LEU A 30 6.98 9.48 0.03
N GLY A 31 6.02 9.83 0.89
CA GLY A 31 5.65 11.23 1.09
C GLY A 31 6.91 12.03 1.31
N SER A 32 7.24 12.96 0.39
CA SER A 32 8.47 13.74 0.49
C SER A 32 8.55 14.25 1.92
N GLY A 33 9.57 13.85 2.68
CA GLY A 33 9.61 14.00 4.14
C GLY A 33 9.54 15.45 4.64
N ARG A 34 9.36 16.43 3.74
CA ARG A 34 9.13 17.86 4.01
C ARG A 34 10.17 18.48 4.95
N GLY A 35 11.38 17.92 4.97
CA GLY A 35 12.48 18.34 5.85
C GLY A 35 12.72 17.46 7.07
N PHE A 36 11.84 16.49 7.36
CA PHE A 36 11.92 15.58 8.52
C PHE A 36 12.71 14.29 8.27
N GLY A 37 13.47 14.22 7.17
CA GLY A 37 14.26 13.04 6.79
C GLY A 37 13.82 12.46 5.46
N ASN A 38 14.76 12.36 4.51
CA ASN A 38 14.53 11.82 3.16
C ASN A 38 14.86 10.33 3.06
N ASP A 39 15.51 9.78 4.08
CA ASP A 39 15.87 8.39 4.27
C ASP A 39 14.74 7.57 4.93
N ILE A 40 13.68 8.25 5.39
CA ILE A 40 12.50 7.62 5.99
C ILE A 40 11.46 7.35 4.91
N ALA A 41 10.96 6.12 4.86
CA ALA A 41 9.85 5.74 4.01
C ALA A 41 8.52 6.24 4.60
N TRP A 42 8.18 7.50 4.36
CA TRP A 42 6.95 8.10 4.87
C TRP A 42 5.69 7.47 4.26
N ILE A 43 4.73 7.17 5.12
CA ILE A 43 3.46 6.53 4.78
C ILE A 43 2.34 7.54 5.04
N GLU A 44 1.36 7.63 4.14
CA GLU A 44 0.16 8.43 4.38
C GLU A 44 -0.67 7.85 5.53
N PHE A 45 -1.23 8.74 6.37
CA PHE A 45 -1.96 8.34 7.57
C PHE A 45 -3.10 7.34 7.30
N GLY A 46 -3.78 7.45 6.16
CA GLY A 46 -4.86 6.53 5.77
C GLY A 46 -4.43 5.06 5.70
N ASN A 47 -3.16 4.80 5.39
CA ASN A 47 -2.58 3.45 5.33
C ASN A 47 -1.76 3.10 6.57
N ALA A 48 -1.37 4.09 7.38
CA ALA A 48 -0.45 3.91 8.50
C ALA A 48 -0.95 2.92 9.57
N LEU A 49 -2.27 2.88 9.84
CA LEU A 49 -2.84 1.96 10.84
C LEU A 49 -2.74 0.50 10.41
N ALA A 50 -3.02 0.20 9.14
CA ALA A 50 -2.89 -1.15 8.61
C ALA A 50 -1.43 -1.61 8.63
N THR A 51 -0.51 -0.77 8.12
CA THR A 51 0.92 -1.09 8.10
C THR A 51 1.51 -1.25 9.50
N ALA A 52 1.13 -0.40 10.45
CA ALA A 52 1.61 -0.52 11.83
C ALA A 52 1.18 -1.83 12.50
N ASN A 53 -0.05 -2.29 12.23
CA ASN A 53 -0.55 -3.56 12.74
C ASN A 53 0.17 -4.75 12.06
N GLU A 54 0.32 -4.71 10.73
CA GLU A 54 1.03 -5.73 9.95
C GLU A 54 2.50 -5.86 10.37
N GLU A 55 3.20 -4.74 10.57
CA GLU A 55 4.61 -4.73 10.97
C GLU A 55 4.83 -4.88 12.48
N ASN A 56 3.76 -4.85 13.27
CA ASN A 56 3.80 -4.83 14.73
C ASN A 56 4.69 -3.70 15.30
N LYS A 57 4.58 -2.50 14.72
CA LYS A 57 5.34 -1.31 15.11
C LYS A 57 4.43 -0.17 15.52
N PRO A 58 4.82 0.67 16.49
CA PRO A 58 4.06 1.87 16.84
C PRO A 58 4.12 2.91 15.71
N ILE A 59 3.09 3.76 15.65
CA ILE A 59 3.02 4.86 14.68
C ILE A 59 3.71 6.09 15.25
N PHE A 60 4.61 6.67 14.46
CA PHE A 60 5.10 8.03 14.66
C PHE A 60 4.42 8.97 13.68
N LEU A 61 3.56 9.86 14.17
CA LEU A 61 2.78 10.79 13.35
C LEU A 61 3.33 12.21 13.49
N VAL A 62 3.75 12.80 12.37
CA VAL A 62 4.19 14.20 12.30
C VAL A 62 3.08 15.06 11.71
N ILE A 63 2.58 16.00 12.50
CA ILE A 63 1.62 17.02 12.07
C ILE A 63 2.37 18.34 11.98
N HIS A 64 2.37 18.95 10.80
CA HIS A 64 3.05 20.22 10.57
C HIS A 64 2.32 21.06 9.52
N ASN A 65 2.71 22.32 9.39
CA ASN A 65 2.31 23.20 8.30
C ASN A 65 3.50 24.04 7.82
N SER A 66 3.51 24.47 6.57
CA SER A 66 4.67 25.17 5.98
C SER A 66 4.91 26.57 6.54
N TRP A 67 3.91 27.17 7.16
CA TRP A 67 4.01 28.49 7.80
C TRP A 67 4.26 28.43 9.31
N CYS A 68 4.33 27.22 9.89
CA CYS A 68 4.62 27.02 11.31
C CYS A 68 6.12 27.17 11.57
N GLY A 69 6.54 28.30 12.14
CA GLY A 69 7.96 28.54 12.46
C GLY A 69 8.55 27.50 13.43
N ALA A 70 7.77 27.04 14.42
CA ALA A 70 8.19 26.01 15.36
C ALA A 70 8.36 24.62 14.73
N CYS A 71 7.75 24.39 13.57
CA CYS A 71 7.81 23.12 12.86
C CYS A 71 8.99 23.07 11.86
N GLN A 72 9.61 24.22 11.58
CA GLN A 72 10.71 24.37 10.63
C GLN A 72 12.10 24.33 11.30
N SER A 73 12.13 24.61 12.60
CA SER A 73 13.34 24.73 13.43
C SER A 73 13.99 23.40 13.79
#